data_AF-A0A2T4H579-F1
#
_entry.id   AF-A0A2T4H579-F1
#
_cell.length_a   1.000
_cell.length_b   1.000
_cell.length_c   1.000
_cell.angle_alpha   90.00
_cell.angle_beta   90.00
_cell.angle_gamma   90.00
#
_symmetry.space_group_name_H-M   'P 1'
#
loop_
_entity.id
_entity.type
_entity.pdbx_description
1 polymer ?
#
loop_
_entity_poly.entity_id
_entity_poly.type
_entity_poly.pdbx_seq_one_letter_code
_entity_poly.pdbx_strand_id
1 'polypeptide(L)'
;MTYDEEVFPEPWKFRPARWLQENSKDLNGFLYPFSRGTRSCIGQSLSLAEQRVAISQMVRRFSPRKGMQFREIVGKEYVTYVMEDKLPVMLEEAR
;
A
#
# COMPACT_ATOMS: atom_id res chain seq x y z
N MET A 1 -3.55 -15.28 -5.15
CA MET A 1 -4.56 -14.92 -4.13
C MET A 1 -4.87 -13.43 -4.14
N THR A 2 -3.94 -12.50 -3.89
CA THR A 2 -4.28 -11.05 -3.89
C THR A 2 -4.65 -10.49 -5.26
N TYR A 3 -4.21 -11.15 -6.34
CA TYR A 3 -4.57 -10.83 -7.73
C TYR A 3 -5.66 -11.73 -8.32
N ASP A 4 -6.32 -12.53 -7.47
CA ASP A 4 -7.42 -13.38 -7.89
C ASP A 4 -8.70 -12.56 -7.99
N GLU A 5 -9.32 -12.50 -9.17
CA GLU A 5 -10.53 -11.71 -9.43
C GLU A 5 -11.74 -12.25 -8.65
N GLU A 6 -11.79 -13.55 -8.36
CA GLU A 6 -12.89 -14.17 -7.61
C GLU A 6 -12.87 -13.74 -6.14
N VAL A 7 -11.66 -13.50 -5.59
CA VAL A 7 -11.46 -13.08 -4.20
C VAL A 7 -11.42 -11.56 -4.07
N PHE A 8 -10.73 -10.89 -5.00
CA PHE A 8 -10.54 -9.45 -5.00
C PHE A 8 -11.00 -8.86 -6.33
N PRO A 9 -12.30 -8.53 -6.48
CA PRO A 9 -12.80 -7.88 -7.69
C PRO A 9 -12.03 -6.60 -7.99
N GLU A 10 -11.63 -6.42 -9.24
CA GLU A 10 -10.72 -5.37 -9.73
C GLU A 10 -9.40 -5.33 -8.93
N PRO A 11 -8.60 -6.41 -8.91
CA PRO A 11 -7.44 -6.55 -8.03
C PRO A 11 -6.29 -5.62 -8.41
N TRP A 12 -6.22 -5.24 -9.69
CA TRP A 12 -5.23 -4.30 -10.22
C TRP A 12 -5.57 -2.82 -9.94
N LYS A 13 -6.76 -2.52 -9.41
CA LYS A 13 -7.15 -1.14 -9.07
C LYS A 13 -6.88 -0.84 -7.60
N PHE A 14 -6.21 0.29 -7.34
CA PHE A 14 -6.04 0.82 -5.98
C PHE A 14 -7.40 1.31 -5.44
N ARG A 15 -8.08 0.46 -4.66
CA ARG A 15 -9.43 0.71 -4.14
C ARG A 15 -9.51 0.51 -2.62
N PRO A 16 -8.98 1.42 -1.78
CA PRO A 16 -8.98 1.27 -0.32
C PRO A 16 -10.37 1.10 0.31
N ALA A 17 -11.41 1.69 -0.32
CA ALA A 17 -12.79 1.60 0.14
C ALA A 17 -13.34 0.17 0.25
N ARG A 18 -12.70 -0.83 -0.40
CA ARG A 18 -13.10 -2.25 -0.25
C ARG A 18 -13.00 -2.76 1.18
N TRP A 19 -12.13 -2.15 1.99
CA TRP A 19 -11.91 -2.52 3.39
C TRP A 19 -12.88 -1.83 4.36
N LEU A 20 -13.75 -0.94 3.85
CA LEU A 20 -14.75 -0.23 4.64
C LEU A 20 -16.15 -0.87 4.51
N GLN A 21 -16.29 -1.89 3.65
CA GLN A 21 -17.55 -2.60 3.43
C GLN A 21 -17.79 -3.65 4.52
N GLU A 22 -19.06 -4.00 4.73
CA GLU A 22 -19.46 -4.97 5.76
C GLU A 22 -18.88 -6.38 5.51
N ASN A 23 -18.78 -6.78 4.25
CA ASN A 23 -18.18 -8.04 3.81
C ASN A 23 -16.64 -8.06 3.79
N SER A 24 -15.97 -6.99 4.24
CA SER A 24 -14.50 -6.93 4.28
C SER A 24 -13.86 -7.99 5.19
N LYS A 25 -14.63 -8.53 6.15
CA LYS A 25 -14.17 -9.60 7.05
C LYS A 25 -13.78 -10.87 6.28
N ASP A 26 -14.49 -11.20 5.21
CA ASP A 26 -14.21 -12.37 4.39
C ASP A 26 -12.89 -12.18 3.61
N LEU A 27 -12.66 -10.95 3.12
CA LEU A 27 -11.42 -10.56 2.43
C LEU A 27 -10.20 -10.63 3.35
N ASN A 28 -10.36 -10.31 4.64
CA ASN A 28 -9.26 -10.43 5.61
C ASN A 28 -8.74 -11.87 5.65
N GLY A 29 -9.59 -12.88 5.42
CA GLY A 29 -9.20 -14.29 5.34
C GLY A 29 -8.20 -14.61 4.23
N PHE A 30 -8.06 -13.76 3.22
CA PHE A 30 -7.19 -13.99 2.05
C PHE A 30 -5.97 -13.05 2.00
N LEU A 31 -5.85 -12.13 2.95
CA LEU A 31 -4.77 -11.16 3.03
C LEU A 31 -3.84 -11.42 4.22
N TYR A 32 -2.55 -11.66 3.94
CA TYR A 32 -1.54 -12.08 4.92
C TYR A 32 -0.23 -11.27 4.80
N PRO A 33 -0.26 -9.92 4.95
CA PRO A 33 0.88 -9.07 4.65
C PRO A 33 2.02 -9.20 5.67
N PHE A 34 1.72 -9.76 6.86
CA PHE A 34 2.67 -10.05 7.93
C PHE A 34 2.72 -11.54 8.28
N SER A 35 2.27 -12.41 7.35
CA SER A 35 2.03 -13.84 7.61
C SER A 35 1.01 -14.06 8.75
N ARG A 36 0.85 -15.30 9.24
CA ARG A 36 0.01 -15.64 10.40
C ARG A 36 0.63 -16.76 11.24
N GLY A 37 0.14 -16.90 12.47
CA GLY A 37 0.57 -17.95 13.40
C GLY A 37 1.85 -17.60 14.16
N THR A 38 2.52 -18.62 14.71
CA THR A 38 3.72 -18.45 15.56
C THR A 38 4.94 -17.86 14.84
N ARG A 39 4.90 -17.78 13.51
CA ARG A 39 5.94 -17.22 12.65
C ARG A 39 5.48 -15.96 11.92
N SER A 40 4.41 -15.30 12.39
CA SER A 40 4.05 -13.98 11.88
C SER A 40 5.16 -12.96 12.14
N CYS A 41 5.18 -11.89 11.34
CA CYS A 41 6.16 -10.82 11.50
C CYS A 41 6.09 -10.23 12.92
N ILE A 42 7.18 -10.37 13.69
CA ILE A 42 7.29 -9.80 15.03
C ILE A 42 7.17 -8.26 15.03
N GLY A 43 7.53 -7.63 13.90
CA GLY A 43 7.46 -6.19 13.69
C GLY A 43 6.11 -5.66 13.22
N GLN A 44 5.05 -6.48 13.16
CA GLN A 44 3.75 -6.07 12.63
C GLN A 44 3.20 -4.80 13.32
N SER A 45 3.19 -4.77 14.65
CA SER A 45 2.68 -3.62 15.41
C SER A 45 3.50 -2.35 15.17
N LEU A 46 4.84 -2.48 15.12
CA LEU A 46 5.75 -1.38 14.84
C LEU A 46 5.53 -0.84 13.42
N SER A 47 5.53 -1.73 12.42
CA SER A 47 5.33 -1.36 11.02
C SER A 47 4.00 -0.64 10.80
N LEU A 48 2.91 -1.12 11.41
CA LEU A 48 1.61 -0.45 11.32
C LEU A 48 1.60 0.92 12.01
N ALA A 49 2.33 1.11 13.11
CA ALA A 49 2.46 2.40 13.77
C ALA A 49 3.28 3.38 12.90
N GLU A 50 4.43 2.94 12.40
CA GLU A 50 5.31 3.74 11.53
C GLU A 50 4.59 4.17 10.25
N GLN A 51 3.90 3.25 9.57
CA GLN A 51 3.15 3.57 8.35
C GLN A 51 2.06 4.61 8.60
N ARG A 52 1.29 4.48 9.71
CA ARG A 52 0.25 5.46 10.05
C ARG A 52 0.84 6.84 10.29
N VAL A 53 1.94 6.94 11.03
CA VAL A 53 2.61 8.21 11.30
C VAL A 53 3.19 8.79 10.00
N ALA A 54 3.95 8.00 9.23
CA ALA A 54 4.59 8.46 8.00
C ALA A 54 3.56 8.94 6.97
N ILE A 55 2.52 8.15 6.69
CA ILE A 55 1.48 8.50 5.72
C ILE A 55 0.70 9.73 6.20
N SER A 56 0.29 9.78 7.48
CA SER A 56 -0.46 10.92 8.01
C SER A 56 0.33 12.23 7.97
N GLN A 57 1.64 12.19 8.27
CA GLN A 57 2.50 13.38 8.17
C GLN A 57 2.71 13.78 6.71
N MET A 58 2.88 12.81 5.81
CA MET A 58 3.08 13.06 4.39
C MET A 58 1.87 13.76 3.77
N VAL A 59 0.66 13.23 3.96
CA VAL A 59 -0.56 13.81 3.37
C VAL A 59 -0.97 15.15 3.98
N ARG A 60 -0.56 15.43 5.23
CA ARG A 60 -0.86 16.71 5.91
C ARG A 60 0.08 17.84 5.49
N ARG A 61 1.33 17.51 5.18
CA ARG A 61 2.38 18.51 4.91
C ARG A 61 2.67 18.69 3.44
N PHE A 62 2.35 17.72 2.59
CA PHE A 62 2.74 17.74 1.19
C PHE A 62 1.57 17.48 0.26
N SER A 63 1.64 18.09 -0.91
CA SER A 63 0.76 17.83 -2.05
C SER A 63 1.59 17.50 -3.29
N PRO A 64 1.07 16.70 -4.22
CA PRO A 64 1.70 16.51 -5.52
C PRO A 64 1.86 17.85 -6.23
N ARG A 65 3.04 18.12 -6.78
CA ARG A 65 3.29 19.33 -7.56
C ARG A 65 2.35 19.40 -8.75
N LYS A 66 1.78 20.58 -9.02
CA LYS A 66 0.95 20.80 -10.22
C LYS A 66 1.71 20.42 -11.49
N GLY A 67 1.02 19.70 -12.38
CA GLY A 67 1.60 19.21 -13.64
C GLY A 67 2.44 17.94 -13.51
N MET A 68 2.51 17.33 -12.33
CA MET A 68 3.12 16.01 -12.17
C MET A 68 2.35 14.96 -12.96
N GLN A 69 3.07 14.14 -13.72
CA GLN A 69 2.51 13.00 -14.44
C GLN A 69 2.88 11.72 -13.72
N PHE A 70 1.88 10.91 -13.38
CA PHE A 70 2.12 9.56 -12.88
C PHE A 70 2.53 8.67 -14.05
N ARG A 71 3.53 7.81 -13.81
CA ARG A 71 3.95 6.76 -14.75
C ARG A 71 3.94 5.42 -14.04
N GLU A 72 3.90 4.36 -14.82
CA GLU A 72 4.11 3.01 -14.32
C GLU A 72 5.52 2.87 -13.74
N ILE A 73 5.62 2.21 -12.59
CA ILE A 73 6.87 2.01 -11.87
C ILE A 73 7.41 0.65 -12.25
N VAL A 74 8.60 0.61 -12.85
CA VAL A 74 9.31 -0.63 -13.14
C VAL A 74 10.14 -1.00 -11.91
N GLY A 75 9.94 -2.22 -11.42
CA GLY A 75 10.66 -2.76 -10.29
C GLY A 75 10.94 -4.24 -10.46
N LYS A 76 11.90 -4.72 -9.68
CA LYS A 76 12.26 -6.13 -9.60
C LYS A 76 11.84 -6.70 -8.26
N GLU A 77 11.31 -7.90 -8.30
CA GLU A 77 10.97 -8.66 -7.11
C GLU A 77 12.19 -9.46 -6.64
N TYR A 78 12.63 -9.20 -5.41
CA TYR A 78 13.61 -9.98 -4.67
C TYR A 78 12.93 -10.55 -3.41
N VAL A 79 13.59 -10.44 -2.25
CA VAL A 79 12.93 -10.62 -0.94
C VAL A 79 11.88 -9.52 -0.71
N THR A 80 12.09 -8.35 -1.31
CA THR A 80 11.14 -7.24 -1.38
C THR A 80 11.03 -6.72 -2.81
N TYR A 81 9.99 -5.95 -3.10
CA TYR A 81 9.89 -5.23 -4.38
C TYR A 81 10.80 -4.00 -4.34
N VAL A 82 11.75 -3.93 -5.26
CA VAL A 82 12.72 -2.82 -5.37
C VAL A 82 12.50 -2.10 -6.68
N MET A 83 12.31 -0.79 -6.62
CA MET A 83 12.20 0.06 -7.82
C MET A 83 13.55 0.11 -8.54
N GLU A 84 13.55 -0.02 -9.87
CA GLU A 84 14.79 0.04 -10.65
C GLU A 84 15.27 1.49 -10.88
N ASP A 85 14.35 2.44 -10.79
CA ASP A 85 14.61 3.84 -11.04
C ASP A 85 14.01 4.75 -9.94
N LYS A 86 14.27 6.05 -10.07
CA LYS A 86 13.79 7.03 -9.10
C LYS A 86 12.27 7.16 -9.18
N LEU A 87 11.64 7.15 -8.00
CA LEU A 87 10.22 7.42 -7.88
C LEU A 87 9.91 8.82 -8.46
N PRO A 88 9.04 8.93 -9.48
CA PRO A 88 8.78 10.17 -10.21
C PRO A 88 7.77 11.06 -9.47
N VAL A 89 7.97 11.24 -8.16
CA VAL A 89 7.04 11.99 -7.31
C VAL A 89 7.73 13.26 -6.85
N MET A 90 7.19 14.39 -7.30
CA MET A 90 7.60 15.72 -6.87
C MET A 90 6.54 16.28 -5.92
N LEU A 91 6.94 16.50 -4.68
CA LEU A 91 6.08 17.03 -3.63
C LEU A 91 6.38 18.51 -3.39
N GLU A 92 5.34 19.28 -3.11
CA GLU A 92 5.42 20.65 -2.61
C GLU A 92 4.72 20.74 -1.25
N GLU A 93 5.09 21.71 -0.42
CA GLU A 93 4.42 21.91 0.86
C GLU A 93 2.94 22.25 0.62
N ALA A 94 2.06 21.50 1.27
CA ALA A 94 0.63 21.76 1.29
C ALA A 94 0.39 23.04 2.09
N ARG A 95 -0.15 24.08 1.44
CA ARG A 95 -0.57 25.32 2.11
C ARG A 95 -1.80 25.09 2.97
#